data_AF-A0A957VFB6-F1
#
_entry.id   AF-A0A957VFB6-F1
#
_cell.length_a   1.000
_cell.length_b   1.000
_cell.length_c   1.000
_cell.angle_alpha   90.00
_cell.angle_beta   90.00
_cell.angle_gamma   90.00
#
_symmetry.space_group_name_H-M   'P 1'
#
loop_
_entity.id
_entity.type
_entity.pdbx_description
1 polymer ?
#
loop_
_entity_poly.entity_id
_entity_poly.type
_entity_poly.pdbx_seq_one_letter_code
_entity_poly.pdbx_strand_id
1 'polypeptide(L)'
;MRHHHLQTIIPSMVRPTPRPDFLNASREVLLHLTGGVRLQGLYTPQPAGQAKGLVLFLHGWLGSAHSNYAVRIGDFLFQQGFSFFRL
;
A
#
# COMPACT_ATOMS: atom_id res chain seq x y z
N MET A 1 -26.87 -2.16 17.30
CA MET A 1 -25.97 -2.89 16.37
C MET A 1 -24.54 -2.50 16.68
N ARG A 2 -23.76 -3.40 17.30
CA ARG A 2 -22.32 -3.21 17.50
C ARG A 2 -21.61 -3.54 16.19
N HIS A 3 -21.10 -2.53 15.49
CA HIS A 3 -20.31 -2.75 14.28
C HIS A 3 -18.91 -3.27 14.66
N HIS A 4 -18.69 -4.58 14.51
CA HIS A 4 -17.45 -5.27 14.84
C HIS A 4 -16.22 -4.75 14.06
N HIS A 5 -16.44 -4.06 12.93
CA HIS A 5 -15.38 -3.59 12.02
C HIS A 5 -14.84 -2.19 12.33
N LEU A 6 -15.45 -1.43 13.24
CA LEU A 6 -14.97 -0.09 13.60
C LEU A 6 -13.79 -0.13 14.58
N GLN A 7 -13.59 -1.25 15.28
CA GLN A 7 -12.71 -1.34 16.44
C GLN A 7 -11.22 -1.53 16.09
N THR A 8 -10.88 -1.84 14.84
CA THR A 8 -9.48 -2.04 14.39
C THR A 8 -8.89 -0.81 13.68
N ILE A 9 -9.71 0.18 13.33
CA ILE A 9 -9.28 1.33 12.51
C ILE A 9 -8.55 2.38 13.35
N ILE A 10 -8.99 2.58 14.60
CA ILE A 10 -8.55 3.68 15.47
C ILE A 10 -7.08 3.55 15.94
N PRO A 11 -6.53 2.38 16.32
CA PRO A 11 -5.15 2.29 16.81
C PRO A 11 -4.09 2.57 15.74
N SER A 12 -4.47 2.54 14.45
CA SER A 12 -3.55 2.81 13.32
C SER A 12 -3.32 4.31 13.06
N MET A 13 -3.97 5.19 13.83
CA MET A 13 -3.73 6.64 13.83
C MET A 13 -2.40 7.03 14.49
N VAL A 14 -1.71 6.10 15.18
CA VAL A 14 -0.35 6.31 15.67
C VAL A 14 0.62 6.29 14.47
N ARG A 15 1.43 7.34 14.35
CA ARG A 15 2.34 7.60 13.22
C ARG A 15 3.79 7.20 13.55
N PRO A 16 4.22 5.94 13.41
CA PRO A 16 5.62 5.68 13.11
C PRO A 16 5.87 6.09 11.65
N THR A 17 6.90 6.89 11.43
CA THR A 17 7.30 7.35 10.10
C THR A 17 7.84 6.16 9.29
N PRO A 18 7.23 5.81 8.14
CA PRO A 18 7.80 4.81 7.24
C PRO A 18 9.17 5.28 6.76
N ARG A 19 10.03 4.34 6.38
CA ARG A 19 11.38 4.69 5.96
C ARG A 19 11.35 5.52 4.65
N PRO A 20 12.24 6.51 4.51
CA PRO A 20 12.22 7.39 3.34
C PRO A 20 12.44 6.67 2.02
N ASP A 21 13.20 5.57 2.01
CA ASP A 21 13.47 4.76 0.82
C ASP A 21 12.18 4.16 0.21
N PHE A 22 11.29 3.60 1.02
CA PHE A 22 10.01 3.07 0.57
C PHE A 22 9.13 4.16 -0.05
N LEU A 23 9.02 5.32 0.61
CA LEU A 23 8.20 6.42 0.12
C LEU A 23 8.80 7.07 -1.14
N ASN A 24 10.12 7.27 -1.19
CA ASN A 24 10.81 7.87 -2.32
C ASN A 24 10.79 6.96 -3.56
N ALA A 25 10.79 5.64 -3.38
CA ALA A 25 10.65 4.68 -4.47
C ALA A 25 9.20 4.54 -4.96
N SER A 26 8.21 4.98 -4.17
CA SER A 26 6.80 4.89 -4.51
C SER A 26 6.45 5.84 -5.66
N ARG A 27 5.83 5.31 -6.72
CA ARG A 27 5.35 6.08 -7.87
C ARG A 27 3.90 5.77 -8.21
N GLU A 28 3.18 6.77 -8.67
CA GLU A 28 1.80 6.63 -9.12
C GLU A 28 1.73 5.80 -10.41
N VAL A 29 0.71 4.95 -10.51
CA VAL A 29 0.41 4.12 -11.67
C VAL A 29 -1.07 4.19 -11.95
N LEU A 30 -1.42 4.50 -13.21
CA LEU A 30 -2.79 4.39 -13.72
C LEU A 30 -2.92 3.09 -14.52
N LEU A 31 -3.75 2.19 -14.03
CA LEU A 31 -4.10 0.95 -14.70
C LEU A 31 -5.36 1.17 -15.55
N HIS A 32 -5.26 0.84 -16.83
CA HIS A 32 -6.37 0.89 -17.77
C HIS A 32 -6.97 -0.51 -17.87
N LEU A 33 -8.18 -0.68 -17.35
CA LEU A 33 -8.90 -1.94 -17.37
C LEU A 33 -9.92 -1.98 -18.50
N THR A 34 -10.44 -3.18 -18.78
CA THR A 34 -11.53 -3.38 -19.72
C THR A 34 -12.77 -2.58 -19.33
N GLY A 35 -13.53 -2.11 -20.32
CA GLY A 35 -14.73 -1.31 -20.07
C GLY A 35 -14.45 0.16 -19.73
N GLY A 36 -13.23 0.65 -19.99
CA GLY A 36 -12.87 2.06 -19.78
C GLY A 36 -12.62 2.46 -18.33
N VAL A 37 -12.61 1.49 -17.41
CA VAL A 37 -12.31 1.71 -16.00
C VAL A 37 -10.83 2.05 -15.83
N ARG A 38 -10.55 3.06 -15.01
CA ARG A 38 -9.18 3.44 -14.62
C ARG A 38 -9.02 3.23 -13.13
N LEU A 39 -7.97 2.52 -12.74
CA LEU A 39 -7.57 2.40 -11.35
C LEU A 39 -6.26 3.14 -11.11
N GLN A 40 -6.25 3.98 -10.08
CA GLN A 40 -5.05 4.64 -9.60
C GLN A 40 -4.47 3.83 -8.45
N GLY A 41 -3.16 3.59 -8.49
CA GLY A 41 -2.44 2.94 -7.42
C GLY A 41 -1.03 3.49 -7.26
N LEU A 42 -0.36 3.07 -6.21
CA LEU A 42 1.03 3.41 -5.92
C LEU A 42 1.89 2.15 -5.99
N TYR A 43 2.88 2.17 -6.86
CA TYR A 43 3.85 1.10 -7.03
C TYR A 43 5.19 1.48 -6.41
N THR A 44 5.71 0.66 -5.51
CA THR A 44 7.05 0.75 -4.95
C THR A 44 7.88 -0.45 -5.43
N PRO A 45 8.72 -0.29 -6.48
CA PRO A 45 9.61 -1.34 -6.97
C PRO A 45 10.81 -1.55 -6.06
N GLN A 46 11.28 -2.79 -5.94
CA GLN A 46 12.60 -3.08 -5.37
C GLN A 46 13.73 -2.47 -6.20
N PRO A 47 14.82 -1.99 -5.55
CA PRO A 47 16.01 -1.53 -6.24
C PRO A 47 16.59 -2.62 -7.16
N ALA A 48 17.24 -2.18 -8.25
CA ALA A 48 17.90 -3.05 -9.24
C ALA A 48 17.01 -4.13 -9.90
N GLY A 49 15.67 -4.03 -9.78
CA GLY A 49 14.73 -4.95 -10.41
C GLY A 49 14.71 -6.37 -9.80
N GLN A 50 15.38 -6.59 -8.66
CA GLN A 50 15.50 -7.90 -8.02
C GLN A 50 14.48 -8.07 -6.89
N ALA A 51 13.19 -8.14 -7.24
CA ALA A 51 12.15 -8.40 -6.26
C ALA A 51 11.97 -9.90 -6.02
N LYS A 52 11.83 -10.31 -4.75
CA LYS A 52 11.37 -11.67 -4.40
C LYS A 52 9.96 -11.96 -4.91
N GLY A 53 9.17 -10.91 -5.16
CA GLY A 53 7.83 -10.96 -5.72
C GLY A 53 7.15 -9.59 -5.68
N LEU A 54 5.94 -9.50 -6.23
CA LEU A 54 5.07 -8.34 -6.14
C LEU A 54 3.89 -8.65 -5.21
N VAL A 55 3.68 -7.78 -4.21
CA VAL A 55 2.50 -7.84 -3.34
C VAL A 55 1.50 -6.78 -3.77
N LEU A 56 0.27 -7.21 -4.07
CA LEU A 56 -0.88 -6.33 -4.30
C LEU A 56 -1.65 -6.16 -2.99
N PHE A 57 -1.77 -4.92 -2.54
CA PHE A 57 -2.52 -4.55 -1.35
C PHE A 57 -3.80 -3.81 -1.73
N LEU A 58 -4.92 -4.34 -1.25
CA LEU A 58 -6.26 -3.77 -1.45
C LEU A 58 -6.75 -3.22 -0.12
N HIS A 59 -6.95 -1.91 -0.05
CA HIS A 59 -7.50 -1.30 1.16
C HIS A 59 -9.00 -1.65 1.33
N GLY A 60 -9.49 -1.60 2.57
CA GLY A 60 -10.92 -1.76 2.86
C GLY A 60 -11.74 -0.49 2.57
N TRP A 61 -13.06 -0.54 2.79
CA TRP A 61 -14.01 0.55 2.47
C TRP A 61 -13.64 1.96 2.99
N LEU A 62 -13.03 2.07 4.18
CA LEU A 62 -12.61 3.35 4.76
C LEU A 62 -11.13 3.68 4.51
N GLY A 63 -10.48 2.90 3.66
CA GLY A 63 -9.06 3.00 3.37
C GLY A 63 -8.73 3.85 2.15
N SER A 64 -7.43 3.98 1.94
CA SER A 64 -6.83 4.55 0.75
C SER A 64 -5.42 3.99 0.59
N ALA A 65 -4.84 4.10 -0.61
CA ALA A 65 -3.42 3.83 -0.86
C ALA A 65 -2.46 4.59 0.09
N HIS A 66 -2.93 5.66 0.74
CA HIS A 66 -2.14 6.49 1.66
C HIS A 66 -2.39 6.16 3.13
N SER A 67 -3.29 5.21 3.44
CA SER A 67 -3.59 4.85 4.82
C SER A 67 -2.34 4.31 5.53
N ASN A 68 -2.11 4.76 6.77
CA ASN A 68 -0.91 4.39 7.53
C ASN A 68 -0.69 2.88 7.60
N TYR A 69 -1.74 2.07 7.75
CA TYR A 69 -1.60 0.62 7.79
C TYR A 69 -1.09 0.05 6.46
N ALA A 70 -1.54 0.58 5.32
CA ALA A 70 -1.11 0.17 3.99
C ALA A 70 0.35 0.56 3.74
N VAL A 71 0.73 1.76 4.17
CA VAL A 71 2.11 2.25 4.08
C VAL A 71 3.05 1.45 5.00
N ARG A 72 2.60 1.10 6.21
CA ARG A 72 3.39 0.31 7.18
C ARG A 72 3.63 -1.12 6.74
N ILE A 73 2.59 -1.81 6.26
CA ILE A 73 2.77 -3.18 5.75
C ILE A 73 3.60 -3.17 4.45
N GLY A 74 3.43 -2.12 3.63
CA GLY A 74 4.25 -1.89 2.45
C GLY A 74 5.74 -1.71 2.78
N ASP A 75 6.08 -0.81 3.70
CA ASP A 75 7.45 -0.63 4.17
C ASP A 75 8.02 -1.93 4.75
N PHE A 76 7.26 -2.62 5.61
CA PHE A 76 7.69 -3.91 6.17
C PHE A 76 8.06 -4.93 5.08
N LEU A 77 7.19 -5.15 4.10
CA LEU A 77 7.42 -6.12 3.03
C LEU A 77 8.49 -5.68 2.03
N PHE A 78 8.58 -4.38 1.77
CA PHE A 78 9.67 -3.80 0.98
C PHE A 78 11.03 -4.09 1.61
N GLN A 79 11.13 -4.01 2.93
CA GLN A 79 12.37 -4.30 3.65
C GLN A 79 12.67 -5.80 3.71
N GLN A 80 11.69 -6.65 3.41
CA GLN A 80 11.88 -8.09 3.19
C GLN A 80 12.25 -8.44 1.74
N GLY A 81 12.34 -7.46 0.83
CA GLY A 81 12.74 -7.66 -0.56
C GLY A 81 11.57 -7.85 -1.55
N PHE A 82 10.35 -7.48 -1.17
CA PHE A 82 9.20 -7.52 -2.09
C PHE A 82 8.96 -6.15 -2.73
N SER A 83 8.53 -6.14 -4.00
CA SER A 83 7.91 -4.94 -4.56
C SER A 83 6.46 -4.85 -4.06
N PHE A 84 5.93 -3.64 -3.95
CA PHE A 84 4.63 -3.43 -3.33
C PHE A 84 3.76 -2.53 -4.21
N PHE A 85 2.53 -2.96 -4.47
CA PHE A 85 1.52 -2.17 -5.17
C PHE A 85 0.33 -1.98 -4.24
N ARG A 86 -0.09 -0.75 -4.00
CA ARG A 86 -1.25 -0.44 -3.17
C ARG A 86 -2.28 0.36 -3.96
N LEU A 87 -3.50 -0.18 -3.97
CA LEU A 87 -4.72 0.51 -4.38
C LEU A 87 -5.31 1.20 -3.17
#